data_AF-A0A7D6CCB1-F1
#
_entry.id   AF-A0A7D6CCB1-F1
#
_cell.length_a   1.000
_cell.length_b   1.000
_cell.length_c   1.000
_cell.angle_alpha   90.00
_cell.angle_beta   90.00
_cell.angle_gamma   90.00
#
_symmetry.space_group_name_H-M   'P 1'
#
loop_
_entity.id
_entity.type
_entity.pdbx_description
1 polymer ?
#
loop_
_entity_poly.entity_id
_entity_poly.type
_entity_poly.pdbx_seq_one_letter_code
_entity_poly.pdbx_strand_id
1 'polypeptide(L)'
;MVGELAGHVRPRTSGVNLRSSRVQPRVGTVAAGDLRRGVGETMDLSTGRRGFLVGAGVVGAGAVLGNGSAAAGASRRQGREPRGGYVWLAGDHHVHSQYSNDAMYPVATQVQRAARYGLDWLVVTDHGNVPFATYSIPPLVADIVAARRKYRDDVLVFTGLEWNIPAGEHTTLMLAPGANEASLLQEFVDRYDARVNGTRNGTPENEAIALQALGFLRDAVRSRRIADALVLPNHPSRLGINSPAETRNWRDAAPEIVIGMEGAPGHQAAGLPAPGMARGRGLYDSAAGTWSFPGYPAESYRTWGGFDWMTATVGGLWDSLLAEGKPWWITTTSDGHQGCGDWVKNPVDPLNQTGYDSIPYDSEGHTFNNTGRFPDPVNAGRPITEYSSFPPGTYNKTWVGATGYGYRQVMQAMRAGRMWACLGDLVAGLDLRLRPRGSRQPGVPMGGTLKMPAGRAAEVVIRIDLASQPNFAGLLPVLARVDLILGKITGPAADRSSFRAPDTRVVKSWDVDKRAGTLELVHEITVDEPFYVRVRGTDGKRGAPGYFGAGVDPAGPALDVIGQADPWEDLWFYSNPIFAKAR
;
A
#
# COMPACT_ATOMS: atom_id res chain seq x y z
N MET A 1 -45.04 -33.01 8.66
CA MET A 1 -46.40 -33.26 9.15
C MET A 1 -46.48 -34.72 9.55
N VAL A 2 -46.77 -35.00 10.83
CA VAL A 2 -47.10 -36.31 11.45
C VAL A 2 -45.92 -37.32 11.48
N GLY A 3 -45.53 -37.96 12.58
CA GLY A 3 -46.11 -38.06 13.92
C GLY A 3 -45.19 -38.86 14.84
N GLU A 4 -45.57 -38.84 16.10
CA GLU A 4 -44.80 -39.05 17.33
C GLU A 4 -45.22 -40.37 18.02
N LEU A 5 -44.54 -40.70 19.13
CA LEU A 5 -44.92 -41.62 20.23
C LEU A 5 -44.51 -43.11 20.10
N ALA A 6 -44.21 -43.87 21.16
CA ALA A 6 -43.74 -43.69 22.55
C ALA A 6 -43.73 -45.09 23.21
N GLY A 7 -42.91 -45.31 24.24
CA GLY A 7 -43.16 -46.30 25.33
C GLY A 7 -42.22 -47.51 25.37
N HIS A 8 -41.16 -47.54 26.20
CA HIS A 8 -41.09 -47.83 27.66
C HIS A 8 -40.99 -49.32 28.03
N VAL A 9 -39.79 -49.76 28.48
CA VAL A 9 -39.59 -50.79 29.53
C VAL A 9 -38.32 -50.46 30.36
N ARG A 10 -38.46 -50.41 31.70
CA ARG A 10 -37.46 -50.21 32.78
C ARG A 10 -36.86 -51.57 33.27
N PRO A 11 -36.04 -51.69 34.36
CA PRO A 11 -35.07 -50.80 35.05
C PRO A 11 -33.72 -51.51 35.42
N ARG A 12 -32.72 -50.78 35.97
CA ARG A 12 -32.13 -51.00 37.33
C ARG A 12 -30.92 -50.10 37.65
N THR A 13 -31.14 -49.23 38.65
CA THR A 13 -30.29 -48.83 39.80
C THR A 13 -28.76 -48.90 39.75
N SER A 14 -28.09 -47.77 39.97
CA SER A 14 -27.35 -47.48 41.23
C SER A 14 -26.87 -46.01 41.21
N GLY A 15 -26.99 -45.33 42.36
CA GLY A 15 -26.57 -43.94 42.53
C GLY A 15 -25.33 -43.82 43.42
N VAL A 16 -24.77 -42.60 43.46
CA VAL A 16 -24.58 -41.75 44.66
C VAL A 16 -23.46 -40.72 44.43
N ASN A 17 -23.90 -39.46 44.48
CA ASN A 17 -23.33 -38.20 45.02
C ASN A 17 -21.87 -37.72 44.82
N LEU A 18 -21.84 -36.46 44.39
CA LEU A 18 -20.84 -35.41 44.50
C LEU A 18 -20.65 -34.89 45.95
N ARG A 19 -19.43 -34.41 46.29
CA ARG A 19 -19.15 -33.01 46.69
C ARG A 19 -17.66 -32.69 46.99
N SER A 20 -17.25 -31.55 46.42
CA SER A 20 -16.28 -30.49 46.81
C SER A 20 -14.98 -30.75 47.60
N SER A 21 -13.88 -30.13 47.14
CA SER A 21 -13.09 -29.20 47.97
C SER A 21 -12.19 -28.28 47.10
N ARG A 22 -12.03 -27.03 47.56
CA ARG A 22 -11.12 -25.97 47.06
C ARG A 22 -9.72 -26.15 47.63
N VAL A 23 -8.65 -25.85 46.88
CA VAL A 23 -7.36 -25.39 47.42
C VAL A 23 -6.65 -24.44 46.42
N GLN A 24 -6.06 -23.35 46.93
CA GLN A 24 -5.22 -22.33 46.25
C GLN A 24 -3.82 -22.87 45.85
N PRO A 25 -3.02 -22.14 45.05
CA PRO A 25 -1.57 -22.24 45.11
C PRO A 25 -0.89 -20.98 45.66
N ARG A 26 0.08 -21.22 46.56
CA ARG A 26 1.07 -20.26 47.08
C ARG A 26 2.33 -20.24 46.21
N VAL A 27 2.97 -19.08 46.21
CA VAL A 27 4.34 -18.81 45.73
C VAL A 27 5.39 -19.45 46.66
N GLY A 28 6.50 -19.93 46.10
CA GLY A 28 7.67 -20.39 46.84
C GLY A 28 8.90 -20.61 45.94
N THR A 29 9.89 -19.74 46.13
CA THR A 29 11.26 -19.64 45.57
C THR A 29 12.12 -20.91 45.59
N VAL A 30 13.01 -21.07 44.59
CA VAL A 30 14.21 -21.93 44.68
C VAL A 30 15.45 -21.22 44.11
N ALA A 31 16.38 -21.01 45.04
CA ALA A 31 17.86 -20.99 45.03
C ALA A 31 18.68 -20.48 43.83
N ALA A 32 19.56 -19.53 44.18
CA ALA A 32 20.75 -19.10 43.46
C ALA A 32 21.87 -20.17 43.50
N GLY A 33 22.57 -20.30 42.37
CA GLY A 33 23.85 -21.01 42.24
C GLY A 33 24.95 -20.03 41.82
N ASP A 34 25.98 -20.01 42.64
CA ASP A 34 27.15 -19.12 42.64
C ASP A 34 28.15 -19.50 41.55
N LEU A 35 28.61 -18.55 40.73
CA LEU A 35 29.86 -18.65 39.96
C LEU A 35 30.46 -17.25 39.79
N ARG A 36 31.55 -17.00 40.52
CA ARG A 36 32.35 -15.78 40.47
C ARG A 36 33.61 -15.95 39.60
N ARG A 37 33.88 -14.87 38.85
CA ARG A 37 35.16 -14.23 38.47
C ARG A 37 35.78 -14.47 37.07
N GLY A 38 35.99 -13.33 36.39
CA GLY A 38 36.99 -13.05 35.34
C GLY A 38 36.53 -11.96 34.35
N VAL A 39 36.31 -10.70 34.77
CA VAL A 39 37.14 -9.49 34.45
C VAL A 39 37.45 -9.33 32.95
N GLY A 40 36.68 -8.52 32.20
CA GLY A 40 36.99 -7.12 31.78
C GLY A 40 36.67 -7.03 30.27
N GLU A 41 36.14 -5.99 29.63
CA GLU A 41 35.95 -4.56 29.85
C GLU A 41 34.50 -4.19 29.49
N THR A 42 33.87 -3.32 30.27
CA THR A 42 32.61 -2.69 29.90
C THR A 42 32.92 -1.40 29.13
N MET A 43 32.68 -1.39 27.82
CA MET A 43 32.45 -0.14 27.09
C MET A 43 31.06 0.38 27.45
N ASP A 44 31.08 1.53 28.11
CA ASP A 44 29.95 2.38 28.42
C ASP A 44 29.28 2.85 27.11
N LEU A 45 28.08 2.32 26.82
CA LEU A 45 27.17 2.83 25.80
C LEU A 45 25.93 3.37 26.50
N SER A 46 26.10 4.46 27.24
CA SER A 46 25.03 5.22 27.89
C SER A 46 24.79 6.59 27.26
N THR A 47 24.67 6.70 25.93
CA THR A 47 24.09 7.88 25.26
C THR A 47 23.59 7.51 23.86
N GLY A 48 22.37 7.83 23.40
CA GLY A 48 21.23 8.46 24.03
C GLY A 48 19.94 8.04 23.32
N ARG A 49 19.01 7.50 24.10
CA ARG A 49 17.58 7.48 23.75
C ARG A 49 17.02 8.86 24.09
N ARG A 50 17.02 9.79 23.14
CA ARG A 50 16.19 11.00 23.23
C ARG A 50 15.03 10.85 22.27
N GLY A 51 13.84 10.92 22.85
CA GLY A 51 12.58 10.62 22.21
C GLY A 51 12.27 11.47 21.00
N PHE A 52 11.57 10.82 20.08
CA PHE A 52 10.86 11.42 18.96
C PHE A 52 9.76 12.33 19.52
N LEU A 53 10.03 13.64 19.56
CA LEU A 53 8.97 14.63 19.64
C LEU A 53 8.38 14.72 18.23
N VAL A 54 7.13 14.28 18.09
CA VAL A 54 6.29 14.50 16.91
C VAL A 54 6.35 16.00 16.58
N GLY A 55 7.16 16.36 15.59
CA GLY A 55 7.32 17.71 15.08
C GLY A 55 6.12 18.14 14.25
N ALA A 56 4.93 18.15 14.85
CA ALA A 56 3.71 18.70 14.26
C ALA A 56 3.05 19.65 15.25
N GLY A 57 3.67 20.82 15.44
CA GLY A 57 3.05 21.89 16.23
C GLY A 57 3.99 23.02 16.59
N VAL A 58 4.30 23.91 15.63
CA VAL A 58 4.16 25.38 15.72
C VAL A 58 4.29 25.93 14.29
N VAL A 59 3.17 26.07 13.57
CA VAL A 59 3.01 27.25 12.72
C VAL A 59 1.92 28.04 13.40
N GLY A 60 2.36 29.02 14.20
CA GLY A 60 1.46 29.95 14.86
C GLY A 60 0.59 30.63 13.79
N ALA A 61 -0.70 30.73 14.08
CA ALA A 61 -1.62 31.59 13.36
C ALA A 61 -1.13 33.04 13.49
N GLY A 62 -0.33 33.48 12.53
CA GLY A 62 0.22 34.82 12.44
C GLY A 62 0.35 35.19 10.98
N ALA A 63 -0.48 36.14 10.55
CA ALA A 63 -0.67 36.66 9.21
C ALA A 63 0.58 36.64 8.29
N VAL A 64 0.52 35.83 7.22
CA VAL A 64 1.15 36.13 5.92
C VAL A 64 0.10 35.89 4.84
N LEU A 65 -0.89 36.78 4.79
CA LEU A 65 -1.82 36.88 3.67
C LEU A 65 -1.11 37.62 2.54
N GLY A 66 -0.85 36.94 1.42
CA GLY A 66 -0.46 37.63 0.19
C GLY A 66 0.33 36.83 -0.84
N ASN A 67 1.46 36.19 -0.46
CA ASN A 67 2.44 35.71 -1.46
C ASN A 67 2.79 34.21 -1.41
N GLY A 68 2.25 33.44 -0.46
CA GLY A 68 2.59 32.02 -0.28
C GLY A 68 2.04 31.09 -1.39
N SER A 69 0.83 31.37 -1.89
CA SER A 69 0.15 30.54 -2.90
C SER A 69 0.84 30.58 -4.26
N ALA A 70 1.36 31.75 -4.66
CA ALA A 70 2.06 31.92 -5.93
C ALA A 70 3.46 31.26 -5.91
N ALA A 71 4.19 31.36 -4.80
CA ALA A 71 5.49 30.71 -4.63
C ALA A 71 5.38 29.17 -4.52
N ALA A 72 4.37 28.66 -3.79
CA ALA A 72 4.06 27.23 -3.73
C ALA A 72 3.62 26.69 -5.10
N GLY A 73 2.75 27.41 -5.81
CA GLY A 73 2.34 27.07 -7.18
C GLY A 73 3.49 27.12 -8.19
N ALA A 74 4.42 28.08 -8.07
CA ALA A 74 5.61 28.16 -8.92
C ALA A 74 6.62 27.04 -8.64
N SER A 75 6.89 26.72 -7.37
CA SER A 75 7.73 25.57 -6.97
C SER A 75 7.14 24.24 -7.44
N ARG A 76 5.81 24.10 -7.42
CA ARG A 76 5.13 22.89 -7.90
C ARG A 76 5.18 22.75 -9.41
N ARG A 77 5.04 23.86 -10.15
CA ARG A 77 5.23 23.88 -11.62
C ARG A 77 6.66 23.53 -12.00
N GLN A 78 7.66 23.99 -11.25
CA GLN A 78 9.07 23.56 -11.44
C GLN A 78 9.28 22.06 -11.13
N GLY A 79 8.51 21.47 -10.22
CA GLY A 79 8.51 20.03 -9.95
C GLY A 79 7.97 19.17 -11.11
N ARG A 80 7.24 19.78 -12.04
CA ARG A 80 6.64 19.11 -13.21
C ARG A 80 7.49 19.24 -14.49
N GLU A 81 8.73 19.70 -14.39
CA GLU A 81 9.62 19.78 -15.55
C GLU A 81 9.93 18.38 -16.10
N PRO A 82 9.82 18.15 -17.42
CA PRO A 82 10.09 16.85 -18.00
C PRO A 82 11.52 16.37 -17.75
N ARG A 83 11.67 15.15 -17.20
CA ARG A 83 12.95 14.45 -17.02
C ARG A 83 12.89 13.10 -17.70
N GLY A 84 13.89 12.80 -18.53
CA GLY A 84 13.92 11.55 -19.31
C GLY A 84 12.72 11.39 -20.27
N GLY A 85 12.09 12.49 -20.68
CA GLY A 85 10.89 12.48 -21.54
C GLY A 85 9.57 12.30 -20.78
N TYR A 86 9.55 12.38 -19.44
CA TYR A 86 8.35 12.26 -18.62
C TYR A 86 8.23 13.39 -17.60
N VAL A 87 7.01 13.76 -17.28
CA VAL A 87 6.66 14.52 -16.08
C VAL A 87 6.41 13.51 -14.97
N TRP A 88 7.23 13.53 -13.92
CA TRP A 88 7.07 12.66 -12.76
C TRP A 88 6.06 13.26 -11.79
N LEU A 89 4.95 12.56 -11.59
CA LEU A 89 3.83 13.01 -10.78
C LEU A 89 3.66 12.10 -9.57
N ALA A 90 3.84 12.64 -8.37
CA ALA A 90 3.57 11.91 -7.13
C ALA A 90 2.07 11.80 -6.91
N GLY A 91 1.58 10.69 -6.39
CA GLY A 91 0.20 10.56 -6.00
C GLY A 91 -0.08 9.39 -5.08
N ASP A 92 -1.35 9.29 -4.75
CA ASP A 92 -1.91 8.34 -3.81
C ASP A 92 -3.27 7.89 -4.33
N HIS A 93 -3.45 6.58 -4.47
CA HIS A 93 -4.65 6.01 -5.07
C HIS A 93 -5.63 5.42 -4.05
N HIS A 94 -5.39 5.57 -2.76
CA HIS A 94 -6.23 4.97 -1.73
C HIS A 94 -6.33 5.89 -0.51
N VAL A 95 -7.38 6.71 -0.49
CA VAL A 95 -7.70 7.59 0.65
C VAL A 95 -9.20 7.63 0.90
N HIS A 96 -9.56 7.89 2.15
CA HIS A 96 -10.93 7.87 2.60
C HIS A 96 -11.41 9.26 3.00
N SER A 97 -12.71 9.46 2.92
CA SER A 97 -13.38 10.69 3.29
C SER A 97 -14.47 10.42 4.32
N GLN A 98 -15.21 11.46 4.70
CA GLN A 98 -16.40 11.36 5.55
C GLN A 98 -17.49 10.41 5.03
N TYR A 99 -17.37 9.92 3.79
CA TYR A 99 -18.26 8.93 3.17
C TYR A 99 -17.81 7.47 3.41
N SER A 100 -16.72 7.23 4.15
CA SER A 100 -16.37 5.92 4.70
C SER A 100 -16.78 5.79 6.15
N ASN A 101 -17.19 4.60 6.55
CA ASN A 101 -17.67 4.30 7.90
C ASN A 101 -16.56 4.35 8.97
N ASP A 102 -15.32 4.41 8.55
CA ASP A 102 -14.12 4.40 9.38
C ASP A 102 -13.17 5.58 9.06
N ALA A 103 -13.66 6.68 8.48
CA ALA A 103 -12.87 7.89 8.23
C ALA A 103 -13.63 9.16 8.65
N MET A 104 -13.09 10.35 8.33
CA MET A 104 -13.64 11.61 8.86
C MET A 104 -13.45 12.86 8.01
N TYR A 105 -12.61 12.84 6.98
CA TYR A 105 -12.24 14.08 6.30
C TYR A 105 -13.21 14.45 5.18
N PRO A 106 -13.62 15.73 5.07
CA PRO A 106 -14.21 16.22 3.83
C PRO A 106 -13.25 15.98 2.65
N VAL A 107 -13.79 15.66 1.47
CA VAL A 107 -12.98 15.45 0.25
C VAL A 107 -12.02 16.61 0.00
N ALA A 108 -12.51 17.85 0.16
CA ALA A 108 -11.69 19.04 0.00
C ALA A 108 -10.49 19.10 0.97
N THR A 109 -10.63 18.56 2.18
CA THR A 109 -9.55 18.50 3.18
C THR A 109 -8.49 17.48 2.77
N GLN A 110 -8.88 16.31 2.25
CA GLN A 110 -7.91 15.36 1.71
C GLN A 110 -7.14 15.94 0.52
N VAL A 111 -7.83 16.64 -0.39
CA VAL A 111 -7.16 17.28 -1.53
C VAL A 111 -6.22 18.40 -1.08
N GLN A 112 -6.58 19.20 -0.06
CA GLN A 112 -5.66 20.18 0.53
C GLN A 112 -4.43 19.53 1.15
N ARG A 113 -4.58 18.40 1.85
CA ARG A 113 -3.47 17.65 2.45
C ARG A 113 -2.55 17.09 1.35
N ALA A 114 -3.11 16.43 0.35
CA ALA A 114 -2.40 15.97 -0.83
C ALA A 114 -1.63 17.11 -1.51
N ALA A 115 -2.29 18.27 -1.70
CA ALA A 115 -1.66 19.44 -2.28
C ALA A 115 -0.48 19.95 -1.43
N ARG A 116 -0.66 20.03 -0.11
CA ARG A 116 0.34 20.49 0.87
C ARG A 116 1.56 19.58 0.93
N TYR A 117 1.37 18.27 0.78
CA TYR A 117 2.43 17.27 0.89
C TYR A 117 2.97 16.78 -0.47
N GLY A 118 2.69 17.54 -1.53
CA GLY A 118 3.36 17.40 -2.82
C GLY A 118 2.78 16.32 -3.74
N LEU A 119 1.56 15.85 -3.51
CA LEU A 119 0.89 14.90 -4.41
C LEU A 119 0.22 15.62 -5.58
N ASP A 120 0.59 15.31 -6.80
CA ASP A 120 0.01 15.84 -8.04
C ASP A 120 -1.34 15.22 -8.41
N TRP A 121 -1.65 14.04 -7.88
CA TRP A 121 -2.91 13.35 -8.09
C TRP A 121 -3.34 12.52 -6.88
N LEU A 122 -4.64 12.33 -6.73
CA LEU A 122 -5.27 11.64 -5.61
C LEU A 122 -6.51 10.87 -6.11
N VAL A 123 -6.76 9.67 -5.60
CA VAL A 123 -8.02 8.94 -5.83
C VAL A 123 -8.76 8.83 -4.50
N VAL A 124 -10.02 9.29 -4.45
CA VAL A 124 -10.87 9.11 -3.26
C VAL A 124 -11.59 7.78 -3.39
N THR A 125 -11.35 6.86 -2.45
CA THR A 125 -11.73 5.45 -2.51
C THR A 125 -12.45 5.04 -1.24
N ASP A 126 -13.59 5.69 -0.97
CA ASP A 126 -14.38 5.35 0.20
C ASP A 126 -14.83 3.87 0.20
N HIS A 127 -15.09 3.29 1.38
CA HIS A 127 -15.48 1.88 1.53
C HIS A 127 -16.85 1.59 0.93
N GLY A 128 -16.92 0.54 0.10
CA GLY A 128 -18.20 -0.04 -0.28
C GLY A 128 -18.92 -0.70 0.92
N ASN A 129 -20.18 -0.34 1.12
CA ASN A 129 -21.10 -0.96 2.09
C ASN A 129 -22.54 -0.51 1.79
N VAL A 130 -23.53 -1.05 2.52
CA VAL A 130 -24.95 -0.73 2.28
C VAL A 130 -25.25 0.77 2.45
N PRO A 131 -24.83 1.46 3.54
CA PRO A 131 -24.98 2.92 3.63
C PRO A 131 -24.29 3.69 2.49
N PHE A 132 -23.11 3.25 2.05
CA PHE A 132 -22.38 3.84 0.93
C PHE A 132 -23.20 3.80 -0.36
N ALA A 133 -23.67 2.61 -0.71
CA ALA A 133 -24.52 2.37 -1.88
C ALA A 133 -25.84 3.15 -1.82
N THR A 134 -26.43 3.28 -0.62
CA THR A 134 -27.76 3.89 -0.45
C THR A 134 -27.71 5.42 -0.45
N TYR A 135 -26.70 6.03 0.19
CA TYR A 135 -26.71 7.46 0.50
C TYR A 135 -25.49 8.23 -0.01
N SER A 136 -24.35 7.57 -0.22
CA SER A 136 -23.05 8.27 -0.24
C SER A 136 -22.57 8.64 -1.64
N ILE A 137 -22.85 7.82 -2.65
CA ILE A 137 -22.28 7.99 -4.00
C ILE A 137 -22.64 9.35 -4.63
N PRO A 138 -23.92 9.78 -4.68
CA PRO A 138 -24.25 11.07 -5.28
C PRO A 138 -23.57 12.28 -4.60
N PRO A 139 -23.64 12.46 -3.27
CA PRO A 139 -22.98 13.59 -2.61
C PRO A 139 -21.44 13.48 -2.64
N LEU A 140 -20.85 12.27 -2.55
CA LEU A 140 -19.40 12.07 -2.72
C LEU A 140 -18.92 12.59 -4.08
N VAL A 141 -19.58 12.19 -5.17
CA VAL A 141 -19.16 12.61 -6.52
C VAL A 141 -19.35 14.13 -6.69
N ALA A 142 -20.39 14.72 -6.09
CA ALA A 142 -20.57 16.16 -6.08
C ALA A 142 -19.40 16.89 -5.40
N ASP A 143 -18.96 16.39 -4.24
CA ASP A 143 -17.81 16.92 -3.49
C ASP A 143 -16.49 16.76 -4.27
N ILE A 144 -16.29 15.62 -4.94
CA ILE A 144 -15.14 15.39 -5.83
C ILE A 144 -15.16 16.40 -6.99
N VAL A 145 -16.29 16.61 -7.65
CA VAL A 145 -16.42 17.61 -8.73
C VAL A 145 -16.13 19.02 -8.22
N ALA A 146 -16.61 19.38 -7.03
CA ALA A 146 -16.29 20.66 -6.40
C ALA A 146 -14.79 20.79 -6.12
N ALA A 147 -14.16 19.74 -5.59
CA ALA A 147 -12.72 19.71 -5.34
C ALA A 147 -11.91 19.85 -6.64
N ARG A 148 -12.28 19.13 -7.71
CA ARG A 148 -11.65 19.28 -9.03
C ARG A 148 -11.70 20.72 -9.52
N ARG A 149 -12.85 21.40 -9.40
CA ARG A 149 -12.98 22.81 -9.82
C ARG A 149 -12.05 23.72 -9.01
N LYS A 150 -11.93 23.48 -7.71
CA LYS A 150 -11.15 24.30 -6.77
C LYS A 150 -9.64 24.09 -6.88
N TYR A 151 -9.18 22.85 -7.09
CA TYR A 151 -7.76 22.47 -7.01
C TYR A 151 -7.18 21.98 -8.34
N ARG A 152 -7.84 22.20 -9.49
CA ARG A 152 -7.44 21.68 -10.82
C ARG A 152 -5.99 21.93 -11.22
N ASP A 153 -5.38 23.01 -10.73
CA ASP A 153 -4.02 23.40 -11.08
C ASP A 153 -2.99 22.75 -10.12
N ASP A 154 -3.45 22.27 -8.96
CA ASP A 154 -2.65 21.69 -7.89
C ASP A 154 -2.69 20.16 -7.91
N VAL A 155 -3.88 19.55 -7.90
CA VAL A 155 -4.09 18.11 -7.73
C VAL A 155 -5.18 17.59 -8.67
N LEU A 156 -4.88 16.53 -9.42
CA LEU A 156 -5.87 15.77 -10.18
C LEU A 156 -6.62 14.85 -9.20
N VAL A 157 -7.92 15.05 -9.05
CA VAL A 157 -8.75 14.25 -8.13
C VAL A 157 -9.58 13.24 -8.91
N PHE A 158 -9.37 11.95 -8.68
CA PHE A 158 -10.11 10.87 -9.31
C PHE A 158 -11.23 10.37 -8.40
N THR A 159 -12.31 9.89 -9.02
CA THR A 159 -13.36 9.14 -8.33
C THR A 159 -12.92 7.69 -8.24
N GLY A 160 -13.12 7.06 -7.10
CA GLY A 160 -12.83 5.66 -6.92
C GLY A 160 -13.69 5.00 -5.85
N LEU A 161 -13.29 3.80 -5.47
CA LEU A 161 -13.92 2.95 -4.47
C LEU A 161 -12.82 2.06 -3.88
N GLU A 162 -12.78 1.92 -2.55
CA GLU A 162 -12.14 0.76 -1.97
C GLU A 162 -13.14 -0.40 -2.09
N TRP A 163 -13.02 -1.11 -3.20
CA TRP A 163 -13.95 -2.15 -3.57
C TRP A 163 -13.67 -3.39 -2.75
N ASN A 164 -14.69 -3.85 -2.02
CA ASN A 164 -14.67 -5.19 -1.44
C ASN A 164 -14.86 -6.18 -2.58
N ILE A 165 -13.75 -6.58 -3.21
CA ILE A 165 -13.76 -7.56 -4.28
C ILE A 165 -14.34 -8.89 -3.75
N PRO A 166 -15.30 -9.51 -4.45
CA PRO A 166 -15.82 -10.82 -4.07
C PRO A 166 -14.70 -11.84 -3.88
N ALA A 167 -14.82 -12.69 -2.86
CA ALA A 167 -13.82 -13.68 -2.42
C ALA A 167 -12.43 -13.16 -1.99
N GLY A 168 -12.09 -11.89 -2.24
CA GLY A 168 -10.82 -11.29 -1.85
C GLY A 168 -10.94 -10.34 -0.66
N GLU A 169 -9.88 -9.57 -0.44
CA GLU A 169 -9.84 -8.53 0.58
C GLU A 169 -10.43 -7.20 0.08
N HIS A 170 -9.59 -6.27 -0.39
CA HIS A 170 -10.03 -5.04 -1.03
C HIS A 170 -9.18 -4.72 -2.28
N THR A 171 -9.70 -3.86 -3.13
CA THR A 171 -8.98 -3.29 -4.27
C THR A 171 -9.29 -1.81 -4.40
N THR A 172 -8.32 -1.02 -4.84
CA THR A 172 -8.60 0.29 -5.40
C THR A 172 -9.30 0.10 -6.74
N LEU A 173 -10.50 0.65 -6.92
CA LEU A 173 -11.07 0.96 -8.22
C LEU A 173 -10.89 2.46 -8.48
N MET A 174 -10.19 2.80 -9.56
CA MET A 174 -9.96 4.18 -10.00
C MET A 174 -10.67 4.43 -11.33
N LEU A 175 -11.56 5.43 -11.38
CA LEU A 175 -12.33 5.79 -12.56
C LEU A 175 -11.81 7.10 -13.17
N ALA A 176 -11.69 7.12 -14.51
CA ALA A 176 -11.42 8.37 -15.21
C ALA A 176 -12.60 9.35 -15.02
N PRO A 177 -12.33 10.64 -14.74
CA PRO A 177 -13.38 11.64 -14.64
C PRO A 177 -14.24 11.72 -15.90
N GLY A 178 -15.56 11.80 -15.72
CA GLY A 178 -16.50 11.92 -16.83
C GLY A 178 -17.95 11.94 -16.38
N ALA A 179 -18.87 12.24 -17.31
CA ALA A 179 -20.30 12.40 -17.02
C ALA A 179 -20.98 11.15 -16.45
N ASN A 180 -20.41 9.96 -16.67
CA ASN A 180 -20.98 8.68 -16.26
C ASN A 180 -20.29 8.07 -15.02
N GLU A 181 -19.35 8.78 -14.38
CA GLU A 181 -18.58 8.19 -13.26
C GLU A 181 -19.48 7.82 -12.07
N ALA A 182 -20.46 8.66 -11.71
CA ALA A 182 -21.38 8.39 -10.61
C ALA A 182 -22.32 7.22 -10.92
N SER A 183 -22.94 7.21 -12.11
CA SER A 183 -23.91 6.18 -12.47
C SER A 183 -23.27 4.81 -12.68
N LEU A 184 -22.04 4.79 -13.20
CA LEU A 184 -21.27 3.54 -13.29
C LEU A 184 -20.80 3.07 -11.92
N LEU A 185 -20.33 3.98 -11.04
CA LEU A 185 -19.94 3.61 -9.67
C LEU A 185 -21.13 3.03 -8.89
N GLN A 186 -22.31 3.65 -8.97
CA GLN A 186 -23.54 3.14 -8.36
C GLN A 186 -23.88 1.73 -8.86
N GLU A 187 -23.96 1.54 -10.18
CA GLU A 187 -24.26 0.22 -10.74
C GLU A 187 -23.22 -0.83 -10.33
N PHE A 188 -21.94 -0.44 -10.29
CA PHE A 188 -20.86 -1.35 -9.91
C PHE A 188 -20.98 -1.79 -8.45
N VAL A 189 -21.18 -0.84 -7.53
CA VAL A 189 -21.33 -1.13 -6.09
C VAL A 189 -22.55 -2.01 -5.84
N ASP A 190 -23.71 -1.65 -6.41
CA ASP A 190 -24.96 -2.39 -6.23
C ASP A 190 -24.82 -3.85 -6.69
N ARG A 191 -24.06 -4.11 -7.75
CA ARG A 191 -23.94 -5.44 -8.35
C ARG A 191 -22.77 -6.28 -7.84
N TYR A 192 -21.68 -5.64 -7.44
CA TYR A 192 -20.39 -6.33 -7.30
C TYR A 192 -19.63 -6.03 -6.01
N ASP A 193 -20.06 -5.10 -5.16
CA ASP A 193 -19.40 -4.94 -3.86
C ASP A 193 -19.79 -6.08 -2.89
N ALA A 194 -18.79 -6.75 -2.32
CA ALA A 194 -19.01 -7.93 -1.51
C ALA A 194 -19.66 -7.66 -0.15
N ARG A 195 -19.56 -6.44 0.39
CA ARG A 195 -20.28 -6.04 1.62
C ARG A 195 -21.73 -5.67 1.34
N VAL A 196 -22.05 -5.26 0.11
CA VAL A 196 -23.42 -5.03 -0.33
C VAL A 196 -24.12 -6.36 -0.65
N ASN A 197 -23.42 -7.27 -1.33
CA ASN A 197 -24.02 -8.48 -1.89
C ASN A 197 -23.78 -9.77 -1.09
N GLY A 198 -22.98 -9.71 -0.02
CA GLY A 198 -22.72 -10.87 0.84
C GLY A 198 -21.76 -11.91 0.23
N THR A 199 -20.85 -11.49 -0.65
CA THR A 199 -19.97 -12.39 -1.43
C THR A 199 -18.51 -12.37 -0.96
N ARG A 200 -18.28 -12.13 0.34
CA ARG A 200 -16.92 -12.00 0.92
C ARG A 200 -16.19 -13.31 1.14
N ASN A 201 -16.91 -14.42 1.29
CA ASN A 201 -16.29 -15.72 1.55
C ASN A 201 -15.43 -16.14 0.36
N GLY A 202 -14.21 -16.63 0.62
CA GLY A 202 -13.27 -17.11 -0.40
C GLY A 202 -13.69 -18.44 -1.03
N THR A 203 -14.84 -18.46 -1.71
CA THR A 203 -15.36 -19.64 -2.43
C THR A 203 -15.21 -19.46 -3.94
N PRO A 204 -15.08 -20.55 -4.71
CA PRO A 204 -14.98 -20.47 -6.18
C PRO A 204 -16.14 -19.71 -6.84
N GLU A 205 -17.35 -19.80 -6.29
CA GLU A 205 -18.52 -19.07 -6.78
C GLU A 205 -18.33 -17.57 -6.63
N ASN A 206 -17.84 -17.11 -5.49
CA ASN A 206 -17.57 -15.70 -5.24
C ASN A 206 -16.37 -15.20 -6.06
N GLU A 207 -15.32 -16.01 -6.23
CA GLU A 207 -14.21 -15.69 -7.14
C GLU A 207 -14.71 -15.46 -8.58
N ALA A 208 -15.69 -16.25 -9.03
CA ALA A 208 -16.30 -16.07 -10.35
C ALA A 208 -17.03 -14.73 -10.48
N ILE A 209 -17.63 -14.21 -9.41
CA ILE A 209 -18.27 -12.88 -9.39
C ILE A 209 -17.22 -11.78 -9.53
N ALA A 210 -16.06 -11.91 -8.89
CA ALA A 210 -14.95 -10.97 -9.08
C ALA A 210 -14.55 -10.89 -10.57
N LEU A 211 -14.42 -12.03 -11.26
CA LEU A 211 -14.12 -12.04 -12.70
C LEU A 211 -15.22 -11.40 -13.56
N GLN A 212 -16.50 -11.56 -13.18
CA GLN A 212 -17.61 -10.87 -13.86
C GLN A 212 -17.53 -9.36 -13.67
N ALA A 213 -17.22 -8.89 -12.46
CA ALA A 213 -17.07 -7.47 -12.16
C ALA A 213 -15.92 -6.83 -12.94
N LEU A 214 -14.78 -7.52 -13.06
CA LEU A 214 -13.66 -7.10 -13.90
C LEU A 214 -14.04 -7.06 -15.39
N GLY A 215 -14.81 -8.05 -15.86
CA GLY A 215 -15.39 -8.06 -17.20
C GLY A 215 -16.32 -6.86 -17.45
N PHE A 216 -17.16 -6.51 -16.48
CA PHE A 216 -18.03 -5.35 -16.55
C PHE A 216 -17.24 -4.04 -16.72
N LEU A 217 -16.20 -3.80 -15.93
CA LEU A 217 -15.35 -2.61 -16.03
C LEU A 217 -14.65 -2.54 -17.39
N ARG A 218 -14.09 -3.67 -17.82
CA ARG A 218 -13.44 -3.81 -19.13
C ARG A 218 -14.39 -3.44 -20.27
N ASP A 219 -15.60 -3.98 -20.24
CA ASP A 219 -16.60 -3.76 -21.29
C ASP A 219 -17.15 -2.32 -21.25
N ALA A 220 -17.25 -1.70 -20.07
CA ALA A 220 -17.59 -0.29 -19.92
C ALA A 220 -16.54 0.66 -20.54
N VAL A 221 -15.25 0.33 -20.40
CA VAL A 221 -14.16 1.09 -21.07
C VAL A 221 -14.19 0.85 -22.58
N ARG A 222 -14.30 -0.41 -23.04
CA ARG A 222 -14.30 -0.77 -24.47
C ARG A 222 -15.48 -0.16 -25.24
N SER A 223 -16.65 -0.14 -24.62
CA SER A 223 -17.86 0.50 -25.16
C SER A 223 -17.86 2.03 -25.03
N ARG A 224 -16.82 2.61 -24.41
CA ARG A 224 -16.69 4.06 -24.13
C ARG A 224 -17.78 4.63 -23.23
N ARG A 225 -18.42 3.80 -22.40
CA ARG A 225 -19.33 4.25 -21.34
C ARG A 225 -18.58 5.10 -20.32
N ILE A 226 -17.34 4.73 -20.02
CA ILE A 226 -16.36 5.54 -19.29
C ILE A 226 -15.07 5.63 -20.10
N ALA A 227 -14.25 6.65 -19.85
CA ALA A 227 -13.03 6.88 -20.60
C ALA A 227 -11.93 5.88 -20.26
N ASP A 228 -11.81 5.51 -18.98
CA ASP A 228 -10.81 4.57 -18.49
C ASP A 228 -11.14 4.09 -17.07
N ALA A 229 -10.60 2.94 -16.67
CA ALA A 229 -10.65 2.41 -15.31
C ALA A 229 -9.38 1.61 -14.99
N LEU A 230 -8.98 1.61 -13.71
CA LEU A 230 -7.87 0.81 -13.19
C LEU A 230 -8.29 0.13 -11.88
N VAL A 231 -7.80 -1.09 -11.67
CA VAL A 231 -7.97 -1.87 -10.43
C VAL A 231 -6.61 -2.32 -9.92
N LEU A 232 -6.38 -2.17 -8.62
CA LEU A 232 -5.19 -2.66 -7.91
C LEU A 232 -5.62 -3.29 -6.58
N PRO A 233 -5.33 -4.57 -6.29
CA PRO A 233 -5.55 -5.14 -4.97
C PRO A 233 -4.77 -4.37 -3.89
N ASN A 234 -5.49 -3.98 -2.84
CA ASN A 234 -4.92 -3.31 -1.68
C ASN A 234 -4.52 -4.37 -0.65
N HIS A 235 -3.51 -4.03 0.16
CA HIS A 235 -2.98 -4.82 1.27
C HIS A 235 -3.01 -6.35 1.03
N PRO A 236 -2.41 -6.86 -0.06
CA PRO A 236 -2.80 -8.14 -0.66
C PRO A 236 -2.44 -9.38 0.18
N SER A 237 -1.41 -9.33 1.03
CA SER A 237 -1.08 -10.44 1.93
C SER A 237 -1.63 -10.27 3.35
N ARG A 238 -2.30 -9.14 3.65
CA ARG A 238 -2.71 -8.82 5.02
C ARG A 238 -3.63 -9.86 5.62
N LEU A 239 -4.64 -10.35 4.90
CA LEU A 239 -5.44 -11.48 5.38
C LEU A 239 -5.06 -12.81 4.71
N GLY A 240 -4.11 -12.79 3.79
CA GLY A 240 -3.69 -13.95 3.01
C GLY A 240 -4.80 -14.56 2.15
N ILE A 241 -5.92 -13.86 1.94
CA ILE A 241 -7.09 -14.36 1.21
C ILE A 241 -6.80 -14.39 -0.29
N ASN A 242 -6.13 -13.35 -0.82
CA ASN A 242 -5.81 -13.24 -2.23
C ASN A 242 -4.77 -14.30 -2.62
N SER A 243 -5.21 -15.37 -3.29
CA SER A 243 -4.32 -16.47 -3.66
C SER A 243 -3.46 -16.15 -4.89
N PRO A 244 -2.33 -16.84 -5.11
CA PRO A 244 -1.55 -16.67 -6.34
C PRO A 244 -2.34 -17.00 -7.61
N ALA A 245 -3.23 -18.00 -7.54
CA ALA A 245 -4.05 -18.41 -8.67
C ALA A 245 -5.12 -17.36 -8.98
N GLU A 246 -5.78 -16.83 -7.95
CA GLU A 246 -6.78 -15.78 -8.06
C GLU A 246 -6.18 -14.48 -8.61
N THR A 247 -5.00 -14.08 -8.12
CA THR A 247 -4.25 -12.93 -8.64
C THR A 247 -3.99 -13.04 -10.15
N ARG A 248 -3.59 -14.24 -10.60
CA ARG A 248 -3.43 -14.52 -12.04
C ARG A 248 -4.75 -14.49 -12.79
N ASN A 249 -5.83 -15.00 -12.20
CA ASN A 249 -7.17 -14.98 -12.80
C ASN A 249 -7.64 -13.53 -13.02
N TRP A 250 -7.47 -12.64 -12.03
CA TRP A 250 -7.80 -11.23 -12.17
C TRP A 250 -6.99 -10.55 -13.28
N ARG A 251 -5.66 -10.75 -13.29
CA ARG A 251 -4.77 -10.23 -14.35
C ARG A 251 -5.17 -10.74 -15.73
N ASP A 252 -5.45 -12.03 -15.87
CA ASP A 252 -5.72 -12.66 -17.16
C ASP A 252 -7.13 -12.31 -17.69
N ALA A 253 -8.10 -12.03 -16.82
CA ALA A 253 -9.48 -11.69 -17.22
C ALA A 253 -9.63 -10.27 -17.78
N ALA A 254 -8.89 -9.30 -17.22
CA ALA A 254 -8.93 -7.90 -17.64
C ALA A 254 -7.55 -7.20 -17.47
N PRO A 255 -6.52 -7.59 -18.24
CA PRO A 255 -5.15 -7.08 -18.09
C PRO A 255 -5.00 -5.58 -18.36
N GLU A 256 -5.96 -4.95 -19.03
CA GLU A 256 -6.00 -3.50 -19.22
C GLU A 256 -6.60 -2.72 -18.03
N ILE A 257 -7.32 -3.43 -17.15
CA ILE A 257 -7.98 -2.90 -15.95
C ILE A 257 -7.17 -3.24 -14.69
N VAL A 258 -6.85 -4.52 -14.47
CA VAL A 258 -6.04 -4.97 -13.31
C VAL A 258 -4.57 -4.91 -13.68
N ILE A 259 -3.87 -3.90 -13.20
CA ILE A 259 -2.51 -3.58 -13.67
C ILE A 259 -1.40 -3.99 -12.71
N GLY A 260 -1.74 -4.33 -11.47
CA GLY A 260 -0.77 -4.50 -10.40
C GLY A 260 -1.45 -4.56 -9.05
N MET A 261 -0.70 -4.32 -7.99
CA MET A 261 -1.16 -4.33 -6.59
C MET A 261 -0.51 -3.21 -5.80
N GLU A 262 -1.11 -2.88 -4.66
CA GLU A 262 -0.43 -2.12 -3.62
C GLU A 262 0.77 -2.93 -3.11
N GLY A 263 1.98 -2.44 -3.38
CA GLY A 263 3.22 -3.11 -3.02
C GLY A 263 3.73 -2.74 -1.63
N ALA A 264 3.43 -1.53 -1.16
CA ALA A 264 3.57 -1.14 0.24
C ALA A 264 2.25 -0.58 0.74
N PRO A 265 1.65 -1.19 1.78
CA PRO A 265 0.35 -0.78 2.30
C PRO A 265 0.36 0.64 2.85
N GLY A 266 -0.82 1.23 2.98
CA GLY A 266 -1.03 2.38 3.85
C GLY A 266 -0.92 2.04 5.33
N HIS A 267 -1.61 2.78 6.20
CA HIS A 267 -1.59 2.56 7.65
C HIS A 267 -0.18 2.40 8.28
N GLN A 268 0.82 3.06 7.71
CA GLN A 268 2.22 2.89 8.13
C GLN A 268 2.43 3.35 9.59
N ALA A 269 1.71 4.38 10.04
CA ALA A 269 1.80 4.90 11.41
C ALA A 269 1.35 3.88 12.48
N ALA A 270 0.62 2.82 12.10
CA ALA A 270 0.24 1.74 13.00
C ALA A 270 1.45 1.07 13.68
N GLY A 271 2.61 1.05 13.01
CA GLY A 271 3.84 0.46 13.52
C GLY A 271 4.58 1.29 14.58
N LEU A 272 4.21 2.57 14.73
CA LEU A 272 4.84 3.46 15.72
C LEU A 272 4.70 2.87 17.14
N PRO A 273 5.81 2.75 17.90
CA PRO A 273 5.75 2.32 19.29
C PRO A 273 4.89 3.25 20.14
N ALA A 274 4.41 2.76 21.29
CA ALA A 274 3.67 3.57 22.26
C ALA A 274 4.42 4.88 22.59
N PRO A 275 3.75 6.04 22.61
CA PRO A 275 2.28 6.23 22.63
C PRO A 275 1.61 6.21 21.25
N GLY A 276 2.32 5.83 20.18
CA GLY A 276 1.70 5.45 18.91
C GLY A 276 0.79 4.22 19.05
N MET A 277 0.10 3.87 17.97
CA MET A 277 -0.85 2.75 17.95
C MET A 277 -0.24 1.40 18.38
N ALA A 278 1.07 1.20 18.22
CA ALA A 278 1.80 0.02 18.65
C ALA A 278 1.23 -1.31 18.10
N ARG A 279 0.76 -1.31 16.84
CA ARG A 279 0.26 -2.48 16.10
C ARG A 279 1.24 -2.91 15.01
N GLY A 280 0.85 -3.86 14.16
CA GLY A 280 1.61 -4.18 12.94
C GLY A 280 1.66 -2.98 12.01
N ARG A 281 2.84 -2.64 11.50
CA ARG A 281 3.02 -1.59 10.48
C ARG A 281 2.20 -1.95 9.24
N GLY A 282 1.33 -1.03 8.80
CA GLY A 282 0.33 -1.28 7.76
C GLY A 282 -0.93 -2.01 8.23
N LEU A 283 -1.13 -2.18 9.54
CA LEU A 283 -2.13 -3.08 10.15
C LEU A 283 -1.95 -4.56 9.76
N TYR A 284 -0.71 -4.95 9.46
CA TYR A 284 -0.34 -6.34 9.19
C TYR A 284 0.01 -7.05 10.51
N ASP A 285 -1.02 -7.35 11.30
CA ASP A 285 -0.90 -8.07 12.59
C ASP A 285 -1.81 -9.30 12.70
N SER A 286 -2.44 -9.66 11.60
CA SER A 286 -3.28 -10.84 11.42
C SER A 286 -2.48 -12.15 11.42
N ALA A 287 -3.20 -13.25 11.25
CA ALA A 287 -2.67 -14.58 10.96
C ALA A 287 -3.62 -15.29 9.99
N ALA A 288 -3.23 -16.48 9.52
CA ALA A 288 -4.05 -17.30 8.64
C ALA A 288 -5.45 -17.55 9.25
N GLY A 289 -6.48 -17.25 8.48
CA GLY A 289 -7.88 -17.48 8.79
C GLY A 289 -8.51 -18.55 7.89
N THR A 290 -9.83 -18.71 8.01
CA THR A 290 -10.60 -19.75 7.29
C THR A 290 -10.45 -19.69 5.76
N TRP A 291 -10.35 -18.48 5.20
CA TRP A 291 -10.28 -18.24 3.76
C TRP A 291 -8.87 -17.88 3.27
N SER A 292 -7.87 -17.91 4.14
CA SER A 292 -6.50 -17.61 3.73
C SER A 292 -5.96 -18.74 2.86
N PHE A 293 -5.19 -18.39 1.84
CA PHE A 293 -4.46 -19.34 1.00
C PHE A 293 -3.51 -20.19 1.88
N PRO A 294 -3.70 -21.52 1.95
CA PRO A 294 -2.97 -22.36 2.90
C PRO A 294 -1.45 -22.39 2.70
N GLY A 295 -0.95 -22.02 1.51
CA GLY A 295 0.47 -22.05 1.19
C GLY A 295 1.26 -20.83 1.68
N TYR A 296 0.61 -19.80 2.22
CA TYR A 296 1.30 -18.61 2.70
C TYR A 296 1.94 -18.83 4.09
N PRO A 297 3.23 -18.42 4.27
CA PRO A 297 3.90 -18.54 5.55
C PRO A 297 3.41 -17.50 6.56
N ALA A 298 3.67 -17.69 7.85
CA ALA A 298 3.25 -16.76 8.90
C ALA A 298 3.86 -15.36 8.71
N GLU A 299 5.07 -15.29 8.16
CA GLU A 299 5.79 -14.06 7.87
C GLU A 299 5.16 -13.23 6.73
N SER A 300 4.25 -13.82 5.95
CA SER A 300 3.51 -13.08 4.91
C SER A 300 2.45 -12.14 5.48
N TYR A 301 2.02 -12.36 6.72
CA TYR A 301 1.03 -11.51 7.41
C TYR A 301 1.68 -10.31 8.10
N ARG A 302 2.92 -9.98 7.73
CA ARG A 302 3.73 -8.88 8.26
C ARG A 302 4.30 -8.09 7.09
N THR A 303 4.52 -6.81 7.32
CA THR A 303 5.32 -5.98 6.42
C THR A 303 6.81 -6.26 6.61
N TRP A 304 7.59 -5.96 5.57
CA TRP A 304 9.04 -6.11 5.53
C TRP A 304 9.63 -4.78 5.04
N GLY A 305 10.19 -3.98 5.95
CA GLY A 305 10.60 -2.61 5.64
C GLY A 305 9.43 -1.72 5.21
N GLY A 306 8.21 -2.02 5.68
CA GLY A 306 6.98 -1.34 5.32
C GLY A 306 6.36 -1.78 3.99
N PHE A 307 6.99 -2.68 3.24
CA PHE A 307 6.43 -3.28 2.03
C PHE A 307 5.67 -4.57 2.34
N ASP A 308 4.66 -4.87 1.53
CA ASP A 308 3.96 -6.16 1.57
C ASP A 308 4.96 -7.31 1.27
N TRP A 309 4.79 -8.45 1.93
CA TRP A 309 5.67 -9.61 1.77
C TRP A 309 5.78 -10.08 0.31
N MET A 310 4.71 -9.98 -0.48
CA MET A 310 4.69 -10.34 -1.90
C MET A 310 5.64 -9.47 -2.74
N THR A 311 5.86 -8.22 -2.32
CA THR A 311 6.75 -7.25 -2.98
C THR A 311 8.18 -7.36 -2.45
N ALA A 312 8.32 -7.49 -1.13
CA ALA A 312 9.62 -7.51 -0.45
C ALA A 312 10.42 -8.81 -0.73
N THR A 313 9.72 -9.92 -0.98
CA THR A 313 10.34 -11.24 -1.18
C THR A 313 10.90 -11.38 -2.60
N VAL A 314 12.21 -11.23 -2.73
CA VAL A 314 12.94 -11.55 -3.97
C VAL A 314 12.78 -13.03 -4.29
N GLY A 315 12.31 -13.36 -5.49
CA GLY A 315 11.93 -14.69 -5.92
C GLY A 315 10.54 -15.15 -5.45
N GLY A 316 9.75 -14.23 -4.88
CA GLY A 316 8.38 -14.46 -4.38
C GLY A 316 7.29 -14.22 -5.42
N LEU A 317 6.07 -13.92 -4.96
CA LEU A 317 4.89 -13.86 -5.83
C LEU A 317 5.02 -12.81 -6.93
N TRP A 318 5.49 -11.59 -6.61
CA TRP A 318 5.64 -10.54 -7.61
C TRP A 318 6.57 -11.00 -8.74
N ASP A 319 7.74 -11.54 -8.36
CA ASP A 319 8.72 -12.08 -9.30
C ASP A 319 8.19 -13.29 -10.09
N SER A 320 7.33 -14.11 -9.47
CA SER A 320 6.62 -15.21 -10.14
C SER A 320 5.66 -14.71 -11.21
N LEU A 321 4.94 -13.61 -10.96
CA LEU A 321 4.06 -12.97 -11.95
C LEU A 321 4.87 -12.33 -13.09
N LEU A 322 6.00 -11.69 -12.77
CA LEU A 322 6.90 -11.08 -13.75
C LEU A 322 7.62 -12.10 -14.63
N ALA A 323 8.00 -13.26 -14.07
CA ALA A 323 8.62 -14.36 -14.80
C ALA A 323 7.72 -14.94 -15.90
N GLU A 324 6.42 -14.68 -15.85
CA GLU A 324 5.49 -15.03 -16.94
C GLU A 324 5.58 -14.10 -18.15
N GLY A 325 6.40 -13.05 -18.06
CA GLY A 325 6.61 -12.06 -19.13
C GLY A 325 5.40 -11.14 -19.33
N LYS A 326 4.56 -11.01 -18.30
CA LYS A 326 3.34 -10.19 -18.29
C LYS A 326 3.49 -9.00 -17.31
N PRO A 327 2.87 -7.85 -17.61
CA PRO A 327 2.72 -6.74 -16.67
C PRO A 327 2.15 -7.16 -15.32
N TRP A 328 2.80 -6.71 -14.24
CA TRP A 328 2.24 -6.68 -12.89
C TRP A 328 3.03 -5.65 -12.06
N TRP A 329 2.39 -4.53 -11.77
CA TRP A 329 3.05 -3.36 -11.20
C TRP A 329 2.85 -3.26 -9.69
N ILE A 330 3.72 -2.52 -9.03
CA ILE A 330 3.53 -2.13 -7.63
C ILE A 330 3.29 -0.62 -7.51
N THR A 331 2.56 -0.27 -6.47
CA THR A 331 2.31 1.10 -5.99
C THR A 331 2.48 1.17 -4.46
N THR A 332 2.27 2.34 -3.88
CA THR A 332 2.08 2.54 -2.45
C THR A 332 1.06 3.63 -2.18
N THR A 333 0.35 3.54 -1.07
CA THR A 333 -0.74 4.45 -0.70
C THR A 333 -0.63 4.85 0.76
N SER A 334 -1.36 5.88 1.18
CA SER A 334 -1.47 6.19 2.62
C SER A 334 -2.53 5.37 3.34
N ASP A 335 -3.52 4.83 2.61
CA ASP A 335 -4.77 4.29 3.15
C ASP A 335 -5.38 5.29 4.16
N GLY A 336 -5.50 6.53 3.69
CA GLY A 336 -5.62 7.73 4.52
C GLY A 336 -7.00 7.93 5.12
N HIS A 337 -7.32 7.19 6.18
CA HIS A 337 -8.56 7.32 6.95
C HIS A 337 -8.52 8.49 7.95
N GLN A 338 -7.52 8.45 8.82
CA GLN A 338 -7.14 9.47 9.80
C GLN A 338 -5.62 9.67 9.78
N GLY A 339 -5.12 10.81 10.24
CA GLY A 339 -3.67 11.05 10.29
C GLY A 339 -3.12 11.03 11.71
N CYS A 340 -2.13 10.20 11.96
CA CYS A 340 -1.30 10.28 13.16
C CYS A 340 -0.67 11.67 13.28
N GLY A 341 -0.80 12.25 14.48
CA GLY A 341 -0.41 13.63 14.79
C GLY A 341 -1.51 14.68 14.52
N ASP A 342 -2.68 14.30 14.01
CA ASP A 342 -3.78 15.23 13.80
C ASP A 342 -4.38 15.72 15.13
N TRP A 343 -4.91 16.96 15.09
CA TRP A 343 -5.60 17.61 16.22
C TRP A 343 -7.12 17.51 16.13
N VAL A 344 -7.62 16.76 15.17
CA VAL A 344 -9.05 16.59 14.93
C VAL A 344 -9.40 15.12 14.90
N LYS A 345 -10.62 14.80 15.30
CA LYS A 345 -11.17 13.44 15.31
C LYS A 345 -12.56 13.40 14.73
N ASN A 346 -12.99 12.20 14.33
CA ASN A 346 -14.40 11.93 14.09
C ASN A 346 -15.16 12.19 15.41
N PRO A 347 -16.28 12.93 15.39
CA PRO A 347 -17.00 13.29 16.61
C PRO A 347 -17.41 12.11 17.49
N VAL A 348 -17.67 10.95 16.88
CA VAL A 348 -18.09 9.74 17.58
C VAL A 348 -16.98 8.71 17.77
N ASP A 349 -15.77 8.95 17.24
CA ASP A 349 -14.64 8.04 17.46
C ASP A 349 -14.09 8.22 18.90
N PRO A 350 -14.06 7.14 19.69
CA PRO A 350 -13.43 7.13 21.01
C PRO A 350 -11.89 7.03 20.93
N LEU A 351 -11.30 7.22 19.74
CA LEU A 351 -9.88 7.09 19.40
C LEU A 351 -9.39 5.63 19.41
N ASN A 352 -10.28 4.70 19.07
CA ASN A 352 -9.94 3.29 18.91
C ASN A 352 -10.14 2.78 17.48
N GLN A 353 -10.63 3.62 16.56
CA GLN A 353 -10.86 3.27 15.15
C GLN A 353 -11.79 2.06 14.95
N THR A 354 -12.75 1.83 15.87
CA THR A 354 -13.65 0.68 15.77
C THR A 354 -15.08 1.00 16.19
N GLY A 355 -16.03 0.49 15.38
CA GLY A 355 -17.42 0.28 15.81
C GLY A 355 -18.26 1.53 16.05
N TYR A 356 -18.06 2.60 15.28
CA TYR A 356 -18.80 3.85 15.44
C TYR A 356 -19.88 4.13 14.37
N ASP A 357 -20.14 3.19 13.46
CA ASP A 357 -21.12 3.31 12.36
C ASP A 357 -22.56 3.57 12.86
N SER A 358 -22.90 3.06 14.03
CA SER A 358 -24.23 3.15 14.66
C SER A 358 -24.31 4.16 15.80
N ILE A 359 -23.23 4.87 16.12
CA ILE A 359 -23.21 5.86 17.19
C ILE A 359 -23.82 7.17 16.67
N PRO A 360 -24.87 7.71 17.32
CA PRO A 360 -25.44 8.98 16.92
C PRO A 360 -24.43 10.12 17.07
N TYR A 361 -24.26 10.95 16.03
CA TYR A 361 -23.38 12.12 16.06
C TYR A 361 -24.11 13.44 16.30
N ASP A 362 -25.45 13.43 16.38
CA ASP A 362 -26.28 14.58 16.72
C ASP A 362 -27.54 14.18 17.51
N SER A 363 -28.33 15.19 17.92
CA SER A 363 -29.56 15.00 18.68
C SER A 363 -30.73 14.46 17.85
N GLU A 364 -30.62 14.45 16.53
CA GLU A 364 -31.64 13.95 15.60
C GLU A 364 -31.51 12.43 15.40
N GLY A 365 -30.45 11.82 15.92
CA GLY A 365 -30.22 10.38 15.85
C GLY A 365 -29.53 9.96 14.55
N HIS A 366 -28.87 10.90 13.86
CA HIS A 366 -28.11 10.56 12.66
C HIS A 366 -26.85 9.76 13.01
N THR A 367 -26.62 8.71 12.23
CA THR A 367 -25.50 7.77 12.32
C THR A 367 -24.91 7.61 10.92
N PHE A 368 -23.74 7.00 10.79
CA PHE A 368 -23.26 6.64 9.46
C PHE A 368 -24.23 5.68 8.76
N ASN A 369 -24.80 4.73 9.49
CA ASN A 369 -25.71 3.72 8.92
C ASN A 369 -26.96 4.28 8.23
N ASN A 370 -27.50 5.42 8.68
CA ASN A 370 -28.71 6.01 8.12
C ASN A 370 -28.46 7.25 7.25
N THR A 371 -27.22 7.75 7.17
CA THR A 371 -26.86 8.93 6.36
C THR A 371 -25.77 8.68 5.34
N GLY A 372 -24.97 7.62 5.51
CA GLY A 372 -23.77 7.32 4.71
C GLY A 372 -22.64 8.33 4.87
N ARG A 373 -22.71 9.24 5.85
CA ARG A 373 -21.73 10.30 6.01
C ARG A 373 -21.55 10.70 7.47
N PHE A 374 -20.31 10.97 7.86
CA PHE A 374 -20.02 11.69 9.10
C PHE A 374 -20.01 13.22 8.90
N PRO A 375 -20.35 13.99 9.95
CA PRO A 375 -20.10 15.43 9.96
C PRO A 375 -18.60 15.74 9.95
N ASP A 376 -18.26 17.00 9.72
CA ASP A 376 -16.88 17.49 9.75
C ASP A 376 -16.20 17.14 11.10
N PRO A 377 -14.89 16.85 11.08
CA PRO A 377 -14.17 16.42 12.27
C PRO A 377 -14.05 17.54 13.30
N VAL A 378 -14.07 17.18 14.58
CA VAL A 378 -14.02 18.12 15.72
C VAL A 378 -12.64 18.17 16.34
N ASN A 379 -12.32 19.27 17.03
CA ASN A 379 -11.06 19.40 17.75
C ASN A 379 -10.94 18.33 18.86
N ALA A 380 -9.83 17.61 18.86
CA ALA A 380 -9.53 16.56 19.83
C ALA A 380 -8.91 17.10 21.14
N GLY A 381 -8.52 18.37 21.17
CA GLY A 381 -7.87 19.03 22.30
C GLY A 381 -6.38 18.65 22.49
N ARG A 382 -5.88 17.69 21.70
CA ARG A 382 -4.48 17.23 21.69
C ARG A 382 -4.13 16.61 20.32
N PRO A 383 -2.84 16.44 20.00
CA PRO A 383 -2.43 15.54 18.92
C PRO A 383 -2.87 14.10 19.22
N ILE A 384 -3.35 13.41 18.19
CA ILE A 384 -3.75 12.00 18.25
C ILE A 384 -2.64 11.16 17.63
N THR A 385 -1.92 10.41 18.46
CA THR A 385 -0.85 9.51 18.03
C THR A 385 -1.37 8.09 17.76
N GLU A 386 -2.61 7.83 18.14
CA GLU A 386 -3.28 6.53 18.05
C GLU A 386 -3.78 6.20 16.65
N TYR A 387 -3.79 7.17 15.72
CA TYR A 387 -4.22 6.92 14.34
C TYR A 387 -3.20 6.10 13.54
N SER A 388 -3.74 5.20 12.72
CA SER A 388 -2.96 4.19 12.00
C SER A 388 -2.30 4.70 10.73
N SER A 389 -2.83 5.73 10.08
CA SER A 389 -2.28 6.26 8.82
C SER A 389 -1.52 7.56 9.04
N PHE A 390 -0.66 7.91 8.08
CA PHE A 390 -0.17 9.28 7.96
C PHE A 390 -1.03 10.04 6.94
N PRO A 391 -1.07 11.39 6.98
CA PRO A 391 -1.76 12.15 5.94
C PRO A 391 -1.25 11.83 4.51
N PRO A 392 -2.11 11.91 3.48
CA PRO A 392 -1.71 11.57 2.11
C PRO A 392 -0.47 12.36 1.65
N GLY A 393 0.54 11.63 1.18
CA GLY A 393 1.80 12.19 0.67
C GLY A 393 2.85 12.57 1.72
N THR A 394 2.62 12.40 3.01
CA THR A 394 3.68 12.68 4.01
C THR A 394 4.71 11.56 4.09
N TYR A 395 4.30 10.32 3.81
CA TYR A 395 5.15 9.12 3.93
C TYR A 395 5.15 8.29 2.65
N ASN A 396 3.99 7.80 2.22
CA ASN A 396 3.85 7.01 1.00
C ASN A 396 3.68 7.92 -0.22
N LYS A 397 4.45 7.67 -1.29
CA LYS A 397 4.23 8.29 -2.61
C LYS A 397 4.40 7.27 -3.73
N THR A 398 3.37 7.14 -4.57
CA THR A 398 3.49 6.50 -5.88
C THR A 398 3.87 7.56 -6.91
N TRP A 399 5.03 7.44 -7.51
CA TRP A 399 5.48 8.33 -8.56
C TRP A 399 5.17 7.75 -9.93
N VAL A 400 4.57 8.55 -10.81
CA VAL A 400 4.14 8.14 -12.14
C VAL A 400 4.83 8.98 -13.22
N GLY A 401 5.54 8.33 -14.14
CA GLY A 401 6.19 8.95 -15.29
C GLY A 401 5.21 9.22 -16.41
N ALA A 402 4.47 10.31 -16.32
CA ALA A 402 3.44 10.70 -17.27
C ALA A 402 4.02 11.45 -18.48
N THR A 403 3.36 11.40 -19.63
CA THR A 403 3.77 12.20 -20.82
C THR A 403 3.31 13.66 -20.75
N GLY A 404 2.62 14.02 -19.66
CA GLY A 404 2.13 15.36 -19.36
C GLY A 404 1.24 15.33 -18.12
N TYR A 405 0.80 16.50 -17.66
CA TYR A 405 -0.12 16.61 -16.52
C TYR A 405 -1.58 16.47 -16.98
N GLY A 406 -2.24 15.38 -16.58
CA GLY A 406 -3.66 15.18 -16.86
C GLY A 406 -4.15 13.77 -16.50
N TYR A 407 -5.46 13.63 -16.32
CA TYR A 407 -6.09 12.38 -15.86
C TYR A 407 -5.73 11.17 -16.72
N ARG A 408 -5.85 11.33 -18.06
CA ARG A 408 -5.52 10.28 -19.02
C ARG A 408 -4.02 9.94 -18.98
N GLN A 409 -3.16 10.94 -18.86
CA GLN A 409 -1.71 10.77 -18.87
C GLN A 409 -1.23 9.99 -17.64
N VAL A 410 -1.81 10.25 -16.46
CA VAL A 410 -1.55 9.47 -15.24
C VAL A 410 -1.98 8.01 -15.44
N MET A 411 -3.24 7.75 -15.81
CA MET A 411 -3.73 6.37 -15.97
C MET A 411 -2.96 5.58 -17.04
N GLN A 412 -2.62 6.21 -18.16
CA GLN A 412 -1.80 5.59 -19.21
C GLN A 412 -0.38 5.27 -18.72
N ALA A 413 0.20 6.09 -17.86
CA ALA A 413 1.53 5.86 -17.30
C ALA A 413 1.52 4.77 -16.22
N MET A 414 0.47 4.72 -15.40
CA MET A 414 0.25 3.62 -14.46
C MET A 414 0.11 2.28 -15.19
N ARG A 415 -0.75 2.22 -16.21
CA ARG A 415 -0.93 1.01 -17.05
C ARG A 415 0.36 0.58 -17.73
N ALA A 416 1.17 1.54 -18.16
CA ALA A 416 2.45 1.27 -18.79
C ALA A 416 3.58 0.92 -17.80
N GLY A 417 3.32 0.87 -16.49
CA GLY A 417 4.30 0.47 -15.48
C GLY A 417 5.41 1.50 -15.24
N ARG A 418 5.25 2.75 -15.71
CA ARG A 418 6.22 3.83 -15.47
C ARG A 418 6.03 4.39 -14.06
N MET A 419 6.29 3.56 -13.05
CA MET A 419 6.08 3.93 -11.66
C MET A 419 7.18 3.42 -10.74
N TRP A 420 7.33 4.13 -9.62
CA TRP A 420 8.11 3.69 -8.48
C TRP A 420 7.43 4.14 -7.19
N ALA A 421 7.65 3.39 -6.11
CA ALA A 421 7.11 3.65 -4.78
C ALA A 421 8.22 4.17 -3.88
N CYS A 422 7.93 5.19 -3.08
CA CYS A 422 8.85 5.77 -2.11
C CYS A 422 8.21 5.86 -0.73
N LEU A 423 8.97 5.47 0.29
CA LEU A 423 8.63 5.70 1.69
C LEU A 423 9.48 6.84 2.26
N GLY A 424 8.84 7.77 2.96
CA GLY A 424 9.46 8.84 3.74
C GLY A 424 10.34 9.81 2.95
N ASP A 425 10.06 9.98 1.64
CA ASP A 425 10.87 10.80 0.71
C ASP A 425 12.36 10.43 0.71
N LEU A 426 12.69 9.13 0.83
CA LEU A 426 14.07 8.63 0.81
C LEU A 426 14.89 9.16 -0.37
N VAL A 427 14.26 9.26 -1.55
CA VAL A 427 14.83 9.86 -2.75
C VAL A 427 13.84 10.83 -3.36
N ALA A 428 14.35 11.88 -4.01
CA ALA A 428 13.55 12.90 -4.68
C ALA A 428 13.17 12.52 -6.13
N GLY A 429 13.84 11.54 -6.72
CA GLY A 429 13.58 11.11 -8.09
C GLY A 429 14.29 9.80 -8.44
N LEU A 430 13.68 9.03 -9.34
CA LEU A 430 14.21 7.78 -9.87
C LEU A 430 13.86 7.63 -11.35
N ASP A 431 14.88 7.43 -12.19
CA ASP A 431 14.72 7.02 -13.60
C ASP A 431 15.57 5.77 -13.86
N LEU A 432 14.89 4.63 -14.08
CA LEU A 432 15.50 3.36 -14.45
C LEU A 432 15.33 3.16 -15.95
N ARG A 433 16.43 2.85 -16.63
CA ARG A 433 16.48 2.60 -18.08
C ARG A 433 17.27 1.34 -18.39
N LEU A 434 16.90 0.69 -19.50
CA LEU A 434 17.69 -0.37 -20.12
C LEU A 434 18.00 0.01 -21.58
N ARG A 435 19.28 -0.05 -21.97
CA ARG A 435 19.72 0.31 -23.33
C ARG A 435 20.78 -0.64 -23.86
N PRO A 436 20.96 -0.76 -25.19
CA PRO A 436 22.15 -1.39 -25.75
C PRO A 436 23.42 -0.71 -25.20
N ARG A 437 24.46 -1.50 -24.88
CA ARG A 437 25.73 -0.97 -24.41
C ARG A 437 26.29 0.08 -25.38
N GLY A 438 26.76 1.20 -24.85
CA GLY A 438 27.29 2.32 -25.63
C GLY A 438 26.26 3.10 -26.48
N SER A 439 24.97 2.79 -26.35
CA SER A 439 23.91 3.53 -27.05
C SER A 439 23.82 4.97 -26.54
N ARG A 440 23.73 5.92 -27.49
CA ARG A 440 23.43 7.33 -27.19
C ARG A 440 21.94 7.58 -26.91
N GLN A 441 21.08 6.60 -27.22
CA GLN A 441 19.65 6.72 -26.92
C GLN A 441 19.40 6.46 -25.43
N PRO A 442 18.38 7.10 -24.82
CA PRO A 442 18.08 6.95 -23.40
C PRO A 442 17.76 5.52 -22.96
N GLY A 443 17.35 4.65 -23.88
CA GLY A 443 16.88 3.30 -23.59
C GLY A 443 15.39 3.22 -23.31
N VAL A 444 14.90 2.00 -23.07
CA VAL A 444 13.52 1.77 -22.65
C VAL A 444 13.37 2.10 -21.15
N PRO A 445 12.27 2.73 -20.72
CA PRO A 445 11.99 3.02 -19.31
C PRO A 445 11.38 1.83 -18.55
N MET A 446 11.16 1.99 -17.25
CA MET A 446 10.26 1.16 -16.42
C MET A 446 8.97 0.79 -17.16
N GLY A 447 8.57 -0.47 -17.03
CA GLY A 447 7.46 -1.11 -17.73
C GLY A 447 7.70 -1.41 -19.22
N GLY A 448 8.80 -0.91 -19.79
CA GLY A 448 9.18 -1.13 -21.19
C GLY A 448 9.87 -2.48 -21.43
N THR A 449 10.02 -2.85 -22.71
CA THR A 449 10.76 -4.05 -23.13
C THR A 449 11.85 -3.70 -24.13
N LEU A 450 13.11 -3.97 -23.80
CA LEU A 450 14.22 -3.90 -24.73
C LEU A 450 14.25 -5.18 -25.56
N LYS A 451 14.33 -5.05 -26.89
CA LYS A 451 14.50 -6.20 -27.78
C LYS A 451 15.83 -6.09 -28.52
N MET A 452 16.71 -7.07 -28.36
CA MET A 452 18.07 -7.06 -28.93
C MET A 452 18.50 -8.48 -29.33
N PRO A 453 19.47 -8.65 -30.26
CA PRO A 453 20.03 -9.96 -30.56
C PRO A 453 20.64 -10.64 -29.33
N ALA A 454 20.53 -11.96 -29.24
CA ALA A 454 21.17 -12.76 -28.18
C ALA A 454 22.69 -12.53 -28.13
N GLY A 455 23.31 -12.64 -26.95
CA GLY A 455 24.76 -12.46 -26.74
C GLY A 455 25.25 -11.02 -26.78
N ARG A 456 24.35 -10.04 -26.92
CA ARG A 456 24.71 -8.61 -26.91
C ARG A 456 24.61 -8.03 -25.51
N ALA A 457 25.57 -7.16 -25.17
CA ALA A 457 25.55 -6.42 -23.91
C ALA A 457 24.53 -5.26 -23.93
N ALA A 458 23.84 -5.10 -22.82
CA ALA A 458 22.99 -3.98 -22.46
C ALA A 458 23.50 -3.31 -21.18
N GLU A 459 23.09 -2.08 -20.95
CA GLU A 459 23.35 -1.30 -19.74
C GLU A 459 22.03 -1.04 -19.01
N VAL A 460 21.96 -1.45 -17.75
CA VAL A 460 20.98 -0.93 -16.78
C VAL A 460 21.51 0.38 -16.26
N VAL A 461 20.78 1.46 -16.48
CA VAL A 461 21.14 2.81 -16.03
C VAL A 461 20.12 3.27 -15.00
N ILE A 462 20.61 3.56 -13.79
CA ILE A 462 19.80 3.99 -12.65
C ILE A 462 20.21 5.42 -12.32
N ARG A 463 19.31 6.37 -12.52
CA ARG A 463 19.50 7.77 -12.09
C ARG A 463 18.63 8.07 -10.90
N ILE A 464 19.24 8.59 -9.84
CA ILE A 464 18.58 8.86 -8.57
C ILE A 464 18.87 10.30 -8.18
N ASP A 465 17.81 11.09 -7.99
CA ASP A 465 17.93 12.39 -7.35
C ASP A 465 17.83 12.19 -5.84
N LEU A 466 18.90 12.48 -5.11
CA LEU A 466 18.95 12.28 -3.66
C LEU A 466 18.06 13.32 -2.94
N ALA A 467 17.52 12.92 -1.79
CA ALA A 467 16.76 13.83 -0.94
C ALA A 467 17.62 15.06 -0.59
N SER A 468 17.00 16.24 -0.70
CA SER A 468 17.65 17.53 -0.41
C SER A 468 16.86 18.39 0.58
N GLN A 469 15.73 17.87 1.05
CA GLN A 469 14.83 18.52 1.99
C GLN A 469 14.47 17.55 3.11
N PRO A 470 14.25 18.06 4.33
CA PRO A 470 13.66 17.25 5.39
C PRO A 470 12.32 16.66 4.94
N ASN A 471 12.08 15.40 5.27
CA ASN A 471 10.78 14.76 5.14
C ASN A 471 9.81 15.26 6.22
N PHE A 472 8.60 14.71 6.25
CA PHE A 472 7.57 15.17 7.18
C PHE A 472 7.90 14.92 8.67
N ALA A 473 8.76 13.96 8.99
CA ALA A 473 9.29 13.79 10.34
C ALA A 473 10.38 14.81 10.72
N GLY A 474 10.71 15.74 9.82
CA GLY A 474 11.78 16.72 10.02
C GLY A 474 13.19 16.13 9.85
N LEU A 475 13.29 14.91 9.33
CA LEU A 475 14.55 14.21 9.09
C LEU A 475 14.98 14.41 7.65
N LEU A 476 16.26 14.70 7.38
CA LEU A 476 16.80 14.62 6.02
C LEU A 476 17.08 13.13 5.71
N PRO A 477 16.31 12.47 4.82
CA PRO A 477 16.55 11.07 4.50
C PRO A 477 17.88 10.90 3.77
N VAL A 478 18.55 9.77 4.01
CA VAL A 478 19.84 9.48 3.40
C VAL A 478 19.78 8.09 2.79
N LEU A 479 19.87 8.02 1.46
CA LEU A 479 20.03 6.76 0.75
C LEU A 479 21.41 6.15 1.07
N ALA A 480 21.42 4.91 1.56
CA ALA A 480 22.66 4.22 1.92
C ALA A 480 23.01 3.11 0.92
N ARG A 481 22.02 2.43 0.33
CA ARG A 481 22.26 1.31 -0.57
C ARG A 481 21.22 1.22 -1.68
N VAL A 482 21.65 0.77 -2.85
CA VAL A 482 20.78 0.41 -3.99
C VAL A 482 21.07 -1.03 -4.41
N ASP A 483 20.02 -1.83 -4.58
CA ASP A 483 20.10 -3.21 -5.05
C ASP A 483 19.48 -3.31 -6.46
N LEU A 484 20.17 -3.99 -7.37
CA LEU A 484 19.66 -4.45 -8.65
C LEU A 484 19.25 -5.92 -8.52
N ILE A 485 17.99 -6.18 -8.83
CA ILE A 485 17.37 -7.50 -8.83
C ILE A 485 17.13 -7.91 -10.28
N LEU A 486 17.52 -9.13 -10.62
CA LEU A 486 17.30 -9.72 -11.94
C LEU A 486 16.57 -11.05 -11.77
N GLY A 487 15.56 -11.27 -12.61
CA GLY A 487 14.87 -12.56 -12.72
C GLY A 487 14.68 -12.96 -14.19
N LYS A 488 14.66 -14.27 -14.44
CA LYS A 488 14.39 -14.81 -15.78
C LYS A 488 12.91 -14.78 -16.12
N ILE A 489 12.60 -14.65 -17.40
CA ILE A 489 11.24 -14.85 -17.92
C ILE A 489 11.13 -16.31 -18.39
N THR A 490 10.44 -17.12 -17.60
CA THR A 490 10.24 -18.56 -17.84
C THR A 490 8.93 -18.87 -18.56
N GLY A 491 8.05 -17.88 -18.74
CA GLY A 491 6.70 -18.08 -19.25
C GLY A 491 5.70 -18.45 -18.15
N PRO A 492 4.43 -18.73 -18.51
CA PRO A 492 3.36 -18.98 -17.53
C PRO A 492 3.73 -20.08 -16.52
N ALA A 493 3.43 -19.84 -15.24
CA ALA A 493 3.65 -20.84 -14.20
C ALA A 493 2.84 -22.11 -14.49
N ALA A 494 3.47 -23.29 -14.39
CA ALA A 494 2.81 -24.58 -14.56
C ALA A 494 1.75 -24.82 -13.47
N ASP A 495 2.05 -24.42 -12.23
CA ASP A 495 1.10 -24.33 -11.13
C ASP A 495 0.72 -22.87 -10.90
N ARG A 496 -0.55 -22.52 -11.12
CA ARG A 496 -1.08 -21.16 -10.90
C ARG A 496 -1.07 -20.76 -9.42
N SER A 497 -1.00 -21.71 -8.50
CA SER A 497 -0.88 -21.48 -7.05
C SER A 497 0.56 -21.23 -6.62
N SER A 498 1.54 -21.39 -7.50
CA SER A 498 2.94 -21.10 -7.19
C SER A 498 3.16 -19.59 -6.98
N PHE A 499 3.92 -19.26 -5.94
CA PHE A 499 4.44 -17.91 -5.70
C PHE A 499 5.97 -17.87 -5.81
N ARG A 500 6.60 -18.84 -6.48
CA ARG A 500 8.06 -18.93 -6.57
C ARG A 500 8.58 -18.52 -7.95
N ALA A 501 9.72 -17.81 -7.95
CA ALA A 501 10.56 -17.50 -9.10
C ALA A 501 12.04 -17.76 -8.75
N PRO A 502 12.50 -19.03 -8.80
CA PRO A 502 13.80 -19.43 -8.26
C PRO A 502 15.00 -18.80 -8.99
N ASP A 503 14.82 -18.36 -10.23
CA ASP A 503 15.86 -17.68 -11.02
C ASP A 503 15.97 -16.18 -10.75
N THR A 504 15.35 -15.69 -9.68
CA THR A 504 15.38 -14.28 -9.29
C THR A 504 16.28 -14.06 -8.09
N ARG A 505 17.19 -13.08 -8.16
CA ARG A 505 18.11 -12.73 -7.08
C ARG A 505 18.59 -11.28 -7.17
N VAL A 506 19.12 -10.77 -6.06
CA VAL A 506 19.95 -9.56 -6.07
C VAL A 506 21.26 -9.89 -6.79
N VAL A 507 21.53 -9.22 -7.91
CA VAL A 507 22.74 -9.46 -8.72
C VAL A 507 23.83 -8.42 -8.49
N LYS A 508 23.47 -7.25 -7.96
CA LYS A 508 24.42 -6.19 -7.63
C LYS A 508 23.85 -5.30 -6.54
N SER A 509 24.69 -4.94 -5.58
CA SER A 509 24.44 -3.87 -4.61
C SER A 509 25.51 -2.79 -4.74
N TRP A 510 25.10 -1.54 -4.56
CA TRP A 510 25.97 -0.37 -4.46
C TRP A 510 25.73 0.33 -3.14
N ASP A 511 26.80 0.60 -2.41
CA ASP A 511 26.78 1.55 -1.30
C ASP A 511 26.79 2.98 -1.86
N VAL A 512 26.08 3.88 -1.17
CA VAL A 512 25.88 5.26 -1.59
C VAL A 512 26.52 6.20 -0.58
N ASP A 513 27.70 6.70 -0.93
CA ASP A 513 28.42 7.69 -0.12
C ASP A 513 27.99 9.14 -0.42
N LYS A 514 27.39 9.36 -1.59
CA LYS A 514 26.93 10.67 -2.02
C LYS A 514 25.71 11.10 -1.20
N ARG A 515 25.71 12.34 -0.70
CA ARG A 515 24.66 12.86 0.20
C ARG A 515 23.67 13.85 -0.43
N ALA A 516 23.98 14.40 -1.60
CA ALA A 516 23.13 15.38 -2.28
C ALA A 516 23.35 15.38 -3.80
N GLY A 517 22.37 15.89 -4.55
CA GLY A 517 22.38 15.94 -6.01
C GLY A 517 22.02 14.60 -6.65
N THR A 518 22.41 14.39 -7.90
CA THR A 518 22.05 13.20 -8.68
C THR A 518 23.15 12.13 -8.66
N LEU A 519 22.78 10.88 -8.41
CA LEU A 519 23.60 9.68 -8.54
C LEU A 519 23.26 8.95 -9.85
N GLU A 520 24.27 8.50 -10.59
CA GLU A 520 24.07 7.59 -11.74
C GLU A 520 24.84 6.29 -11.47
N LEU A 521 24.12 5.17 -11.49
CA LEU A 521 24.68 3.82 -11.38
C LEU A 521 24.46 3.09 -12.70
N VAL A 522 25.49 2.38 -13.18
CA VAL A 522 25.42 1.63 -14.44
C VAL A 522 25.87 0.19 -14.18
N HIS A 523 25.10 -0.77 -14.70
CA HIS A 523 25.45 -2.19 -14.69
C HIS A 523 25.35 -2.78 -16.09
N GLU A 524 26.40 -3.45 -16.55
CA GLU A 524 26.41 -4.17 -17.83
C GLU A 524 25.83 -5.58 -17.64
N ILE A 525 24.92 -5.98 -18.53
CA ILE A 525 24.28 -7.30 -18.55
C ILE A 525 24.27 -7.83 -19.98
N THR A 526 24.63 -9.09 -20.17
CA THR A 526 24.46 -9.77 -21.46
C THR A 526 23.02 -10.24 -21.64
N VAL A 527 22.42 -9.93 -22.78
CA VAL A 527 21.08 -10.40 -23.15
C VAL A 527 21.19 -11.74 -23.86
N ASP A 528 21.28 -12.84 -23.11
CA ASP A 528 21.32 -14.20 -23.66
C ASP A 528 19.94 -14.86 -23.71
N GLU A 529 19.10 -14.58 -22.72
CA GLU A 529 17.75 -15.08 -22.57
C GLU A 529 16.80 -13.97 -22.11
N PRO A 530 15.47 -14.13 -22.25
CA PRO A 530 14.51 -13.17 -21.73
C PRO A 530 14.59 -13.00 -20.20
N PHE A 531 14.66 -11.77 -19.72
CA PHE A 531 14.75 -11.44 -18.29
C PHE A 531 13.99 -10.15 -17.97
N TYR A 532 13.83 -9.86 -16.68
CA TYR A 532 13.47 -8.54 -16.19
C TYR A 532 14.45 -8.07 -15.11
N VAL A 533 14.56 -6.76 -14.96
CA VAL A 533 15.32 -6.11 -13.90
C VAL A 533 14.46 -5.11 -13.15
N ARG A 534 14.64 -5.04 -11.83
CA ARG A 534 14.04 -4.02 -10.96
C ARG A 534 15.06 -3.56 -9.93
N VAL A 535 14.86 -2.38 -9.38
CA VAL A 535 15.74 -1.82 -8.34
C VAL A 535 14.96 -1.51 -7.09
N ARG A 536 15.65 -1.58 -5.96
CA ARG A 536 15.19 -1.01 -4.69
C ARG A 536 16.35 -0.29 -4.02
N GLY A 537 16.05 0.61 -3.09
CA GLY A 537 17.07 1.23 -2.25
C GLY A 537 16.58 1.45 -0.83
N THR A 538 17.52 1.63 0.10
CA THR A 538 17.27 1.71 1.54
C THR A 538 18.15 2.75 2.21
N ASP A 539 17.67 3.29 3.33
CA ASP A 539 18.48 4.08 4.27
C ASP A 539 19.52 3.24 5.05
N GLY A 540 19.46 1.91 4.93
CA GLY A 540 20.42 0.97 5.50
C GLY A 540 20.31 0.78 7.01
N LYS A 541 19.31 1.35 7.66
CA LYS A 541 19.17 1.28 9.13
C LYS A 541 18.67 -0.08 9.60
N ARG A 542 17.81 -0.72 8.81
CA ARG A 542 17.20 -2.02 9.12
C ARG A 542 17.25 -2.94 7.91
N GLY A 543 17.99 -4.03 8.03
CA GLY A 543 18.09 -5.04 6.99
C GLY A 543 18.43 -6.41 7.55
N ALA A 544 18.13 -7.45 6.77
CA ALA A 544 18.40 -8.84 7.07
C ALA A 544 18.53 -9.62 5.76
N PRO A 545 19.08 -10.85 5.76
CA PRO A 545 18.89 -11.74 4.61
C PRO A 545 17.41 -11.83 4.25
N GLY A 546 17.09 -11.74 2.96
CA GLY A 546 15.70 -11.82 2.51
C GLY A 546 15.11 -13.21 2.78
N TYR A 547 13.79 -13.32 2.65
CA TYR A 547 13.02 -14.50 3.09
C TYR A 547 13.55 -15.85 2.55
N PHE A 548 14.03 -15.91 1.30
CA PHE A 548 14.62 -17.12 0.71
C PHE A 548 16.13 -17.28 0.93
N GLY A 549 16.71 -16.51 1.85
CA GLY A 549 18.09 -16.62 2.31
C GLY A 549 19.07 -15.69 1.59
N ALA A 550 20.26 -15.56 2.18
CA ALA A 550 21.31 -14.62 1.74
C ALA A 550 21.84 -14.89 0.32
N GLY A 551 21.69 -16.11 -0.21
CA GLY A 551 22.07 -16.43 -1.58
C GLY A 551 21.12 -15.86 -2.65
N VAL A 552 19.89 -15.53 -2.26
CA VAL A 552 18.88 -14.87 -3.12
C VAL A 552 18.88 -13.38 -2.88
N ASP A 553 18.90 -12.98 -1.62
CA ASP A 553 18.86 -11.60 -1.16
C ASP A 553 19.76 -11.45 0.08
N PRO A 554 21.02 -11.00 -0.08
CA PRO A 554 21.98 -10.93 1.02
C PRO A 554 21.59 -10.02 2.18
N ALA A 555 20.83 -8.96 1.91
CA ALA A 555 20.62 -7.87 2.86
C ALA A 555 19.31 -7.10 2.62
N GLY A 556 18.22 -7.79 2.28
CA GLY A 556 16.89 -7.23 2.08
C GLY A 556 16.25 -6.56 3.31
N PRO A 557 15.00 -6.11 3.18
CA PRO A 557 14.27 -5.54 4.30
C PRO A 557 14.15 -6.57 5.43
N ALA A 558 14.21 -6.10 6.67
CA ALA A 558 13.92 -6.94 7.82
C ALA A 558 12.40 -7.05 8.04
N LEU A 559 11.95 -8.18 8.60
CA LEU A 559 10.57 -8.37 9.03
C LEU A 559 10.20 -7.30 10.09
N ASP A 560 9.08 -6.61 9.89
CA ASP A 560 8.60 -5.63 10.86
C ASP A 560 8.10 -6.31 12.15
N VAL A 561 8.50 -5.77 13.30
CA VAL A 561 8.09 -6.28 14.61
C VAL A 561 6.85 -5.51 15.07
N ILE A 562 5.77 -6.23 15.39
CA ILE A 562 4.52 -5.64 15.87
C ILE A 562 4.78 -4.67 17.03
N GLY A 563 4.28 -3.45 16.89
CA GLY A 563 4.38 -2.37 17.87
C GLY A 563 5.77 -1.81 18.11
N GLN A 564 6.77 -2.20 17.30
CA GLN A 564 8.17 -1.78 17.41
C GLN A 564 8.79 -1.47 16.04
N ALA A 565 7.97 -1.03 15.08
CA ALA A 565 8.35 -0.79 13.69
C ALA A 565 8.11 0.68 13.34
N ASP A 566 8.99 1.57 13.83
CA ASP A 566 8.94 3.00 13.49
C ASP A 566 9.19 3.20 11.98
N PRO A 567 8.20 3.69 11.22
CA PRO A 567 8.33 3.84 9.77
C PRO A 567 9.43 4.83 9.35
N TRP A 568 9.81 5.79 10.21
CA TRP A 568 10.81 6.81 9.87
C TRP A 568 12.26 6.33 10.05
N GLU A 569 12.44 5.18 10.67
CA GLU A 569 13.74 4.51 10.89
C GLU A 569 13.95 3.31 9.95
N ASP A 570 13.10 3.17 8.93
CA ASP A 570 13.14 2.05 7.98
C ASP A 570 12.55 2.47 6.61
N LEU A 571 13.35 3.24 5.87
CA LEU A 571 12.93 3.81 4.59
C LEU A 571 13.43 2.99 3.42
N TRP A 572 12.53 2.78 2.45
CA TRP A 572 12.80 2.08 1.20
C TRP A 572 12.14 2.77 0.01
N PHE A 573 12.73 2.58 -1.17
CA PHE A 573 12.06 2.82 -2.46
C PHE A 573 12.14 1.57 -3.33
N TYR A 574 11.16 1.37 -4.20
CA TYR A 574 11.11 0.25 -5.17
C TYR A 574 10.67 0.76 -6.55
N SER A 575 11.35 0.33 -7.62
CA SER A 575 10.94 0.59 -9.00
C SER A 575 10.07 -0.53 -9.56
N ASN A 576 9.17 -0.22 -10.50
CA ASN A 576 8.65 -1.24 -11.41
C ASN A 576 9.74 -1.75 -12.38
N PRO A 577 9.59 -2.98 -12.91
CA PRO A 577 10.63 -3.64 -13.68
C PRO A 577 10.75 -3.11 -15.11
N ILE A 578 11.90 -3.39 -15.73
CA ILE A 578 12.12 -3.32 -17.18
C ILE A 578 12.37 -4.73 -17.70
N PHE A 579 11.82 -5.06 -18.86
CA PHE A 579 11.98 -6.36 -19.49
C PHE A 579 13.03 -6.31 -20.61
N ALA A 580 13.67 -7.44 -20.86
CA ALA A 580 14.54 -7.68 -22.01
C ALA A 580 14.10 -8.97 -22.72
N LYS A 581 14.15 -8.95 -24.06
CA LYS A 581 13.93 -10.12 -24.90
C LYS A 581 15.07 -10.26 -25.89
N ALA A 582 15.72 -11.42 -25.88
CA ALA A 582 16.58 -11.85 -26.97
C ALA A 582 15.73 -12.04 -28.25
N ARG A 583 16.24 -11.55 -29.39
CA ARG A 583 15.66 -11.72 -30.72
C ARG A 583 16.34 -12.85 -31.48
#